data_AF-A0A061NB75-F1
#
_entry.id   AF-A0A061NB75-F1
#
_cell.length_a   1.000
_cell.length_b   1.000
_cell.length_c   1.000
_cell.angle_alpha   90.00
_cell.angle_beta   90.00
_cell.angle_gamma   90.00
#
_symmetry.space_group_name_H-M   'P 1'
#
loop_
_entity.id
_entity.type
_entity.pdbx_description
1 polymer ?
#
loop_
_entity_poly.entity_id
_entity_poly.type
_entity_poly.pdbx_seq_one_letter_code
_entity_poly.pdbx_strand_id
1 'polypeptide(L)' 'MNLELVRCGYLPVIIEVESRQSYYDALDVAGAKADFSQIIDYITEREVRALEMYLDYTN' A
#
# COMPACT_ATOMS: atom_id res chain seq x y z
N MET A 1 6.14 -7.82 -0.25
CA MET A 1 5.69 -6.43 -0.02
C MET A 1 6.01 -6.00 1.40
N ASN A 2 5.17 -6.29 2.42
CA ASN A 2 5.39 -5.80 3.80
C ASN A 2 6.76 -6.14 4.40
N LEU A 3 7.29 -7.34 4.12
CA LEU A 3 8.64 -7.71 4.56
C LEU A 3 9.70 -6.70 4.07
N GLU A 4 9.65 -6.31 2.80
CA GLU A 4 10.61 -5.37 2.22
C GLU A 4 10.37 -3.94 2.71
N LEU A 5 9.11 -3.53 2.86
CA LEU A 5 8.76 -2.23 3.44
C LEU A 5 9.39 -2.07 4.83
N VAL A 6 9.17 -3.04 5.72
CA VAL A 6 9.73 -3.03 7.07
C VAL A 6 11.25 -3.10 7.06
N ARG A 7 11.86 -3.90 6.17
CA ARG A 7 13.33 -3.94 6.00
C ARG A 7 13.90 -2.58 5.59
N CYS A 8 13.15 -1.77 4.86
CA CYS A 8 13.54 -0.42 4.45
C CYS A 8 13.13 0.68 5.44
N GLY A 9 12.50 0.34 6.57
CA GLY A 9 12.08 1.30 7.60
C GLY A 9 10.71 1.94 7.38
N TYR A 10 9.93 1.47 6.41
CA TYR A 10 8.54 1.89 6.19
C TYR A 10 7.57 1.12 7.08
N LEU A 11 6.38 1.68 7.27
CA LEU A 11 5.32 1.00 8.00
C LEU A 11 4.74 -0.16 7.17
N PRO A 12 4.28 -1.25 7.83
CA PRO A 12 3.57 -2.32 7.15
C PRO A 12 2.24 -1.80 6.61
N VAL A 13 1.95 -2.11 5.35
CA VAL A 13 0.69 -1.74 4.71
C VAL A 13 -0.35 -2.84 4.94
N ILE A 14 -1.51 -2.45 5.46
CA ILE A 14 -2.64 -3.34 5.67
C ILE A 14 -3.60 -3.20 4.48
N ILE A 15 -3.90 -4.32 3.81
CA ILE A 15 -4.88 -4.38 2.73
C ILE A 15 -6.18 -4.89 3.34
N GLU A 16 -7.15 -3.99 3.51
CA GLU A 16 -8.48 -4.30 4.04
C GLU A 16 -9.24 -5.21 3.08
N VAL A 17 -10.05 -6.13 3.62
CA VAL A 17 -10.81 -7.13 2.84
C VAL A 17 -11.80 -6.44 1.91
N GLU A 18 -12.37 -5.34 2.37
CA GLU A 18 -13.30 -4.45 1.66
C GLU A 18 -12.64 -3.82 0.44
N SER A 19 -11.33 -3.57 0.51
CA SER A 19 -10.53 -2.96 -0.57
C SER A 19 -9.83 -3.97 -1.48
N ARG A 20 -10.13 -5.27 -1.31
CA ARG A 20 -9.48 -6.37 -2.02
C ARG A 20 -9.67 -6.31 -3.54
N GLN A 21 -10.83 -5.85 -4.01
CA GLN A 21 -11.09 -5.71 -5.44
C GLN A 21 -10.13 -4.70 -6.07
N SER A 22 -10.03 -3.50 -5.51
CA SER A 22 -9.15 -2.44 -6.01
C SER A 22 -7.67 -2.84 -6.00
N TYR A 23 -7.26 -3.63 -5.00
CA TYR A 23 -5.91 -4.21 -4.98
C TYR A 23 -5.66 -5.14 -6.17
N TYR A 24 -6.61 -6.02 -6.49
CA TYR A 24 -6.47 -6.91 -7.65
C TYR A 24 -6.57 -6.17 -8.98
N ASP A 25 -7.42 -5.15 -9.10
CA ASP A 25 -7.50 -4.34 -10.31
C ASP A 25 -6.15 -3.67 -10.64
N ALA A 26 -5.47 -3.15 -9.61
CA ALA A 26 -4.12 -2.59 -9.76
C ALA A 26 -3.07 -3.65 -10.14
N LEU A 27 -3.17 -4.87 -9.60
CA LEU A 27 -2.29 -5.98 -9.98
C LEU A 27 -2.56 -6.47 -11.40
N ASP A 28 -3.81 -6.48 -11.86
CA ASP A 28 -4.18 -6.87 -13.21
C ASP A 28 -3.60 -5.89 -14.23
N VAL A 29 -3.65 -4.58 -13.95
CA VAL A 29 -3.00 -3.57 -14.79
C VAL A 29 -1.48 -3.78 -14.81
N ALA A 30 -0.86 -4.03 -13.67
CA ALA A 30 0.57 -4.29 -13.59
C ALA A 30 0.97 -5.55 -14.37
N GLY A 31 0.21 -6.63 -14.25
CA GLY A 31 0.49 -7.89 -14.95
C GLY A 31 0.25 -7.80 -16.46
N ALA A 32 -0.82 -7.13 -16.89
CA ALA A 32 -1.19 -7.04 -18.30
C ALA A 32 -0.38 -6.01 -19.08
N LYS A 33 0.01 -4.90 -18.44
CA LYS A 33 0.63 -3.74 -19.11
C LYS A 33 2.06 -3.46 -18.65
N ALA A 34 2.60 -4.21 -17.69
CA ALA A 34 3.84 -3.91 -17.00
C ALA A 34 3.86 -2.49 -16.37
N ASP A 35 2.66 -1.95 -16.08
CA ASP A 35 2.48 -0.64 -15.49
C ASP A 35 2.21 -0.78 -14.00
N PHE A 36 3.24 -0.50 -13.20
CA PHE A 36 3.20 -0.63 -11.75
C PHE A 36 2.74 0.64 -11.03
N SER A 37 2.42 1.72 -11.76
CA SER A 37 2.04 3.00 -11.15
C SER A 37 0.88 2.84 -10.17
N GLN A 38 -0.20 2.19 -10.60
CA GLN A 38 -1.41 2.03 -9.78
C GLN A 38 -1.17 1.25 -8.49
N ILE A 39 -0.37 0.17 -8.55
CA ILE A 39 -0.08 -0.63 -7.36
C ILE A 39 0.87 0.11 -6.41
N ILE A 40 1.83 0.86 -6.95
CA ILE A 40 2.72 1.72 -6.15
C ILE A 40 1.90 2.78 -5.42
N ASP A 41 1.07 3.53 -6.15
CA ASP A 41 0.22 4.58 -5.57
C ASP A 41 -0.73 4.02 -4.49
N TYR A 42 -1.34 2.86 -4.77
CA TYR A 42 -2.22 2.17 -3.82
C TYR A 42 -1.54 1.82 -2.49
N ILE A 43 -0.29 1.36 -2.55
CA ILE A 43 0.51 0.98 -1.38
C ILE A 43 1.00 2.24 -0.65
N THR A 44 1.50 3.24 -1.40
CA THR A 44 2.00 4.50 -0.84
C THR A 44 0.91 5.24 -0.08
N GLU A 45 -0.30 5.35 -0.63
CA GLU A 45 -1.41 6.02 0.05
C GLU A 45 -1.73 5.37 1.40
N ARG A 46 -1.70 4.03 1.47
CA ARG A 46 -1.99 3.30 2.72
C ARG A 46 -0.87 3.43 3.74
N GLU A 47 0.38 3.44 3.29
CA GLU A 47 1.53 3.64 4.17
C GLU A 47 1.51 5.04 4.79
N VAL A 48 1.20 6.06 3.97
CA VAL A 48 1.02 7.45 4.44
C VAL A 48 -0.11 7.54 5.45
N ARG A 49 -1.29 6.98 5.16
CA ARG A 49 -2.40 6.96 6.13
C ARG A 49 -2.04 6.24 7.43
N ALA A 50 -1.26 5.15 7.35
CA ALA A 50 -0.77 4.48 8.55
C ALA A 50 0.15 5.39 9.36
N LEU A 51 1.07 6.09 8.70
CA LEU A 51 1.98 7.04 9.34
C LEU A 51 1.22 8.20 9.99
N GLU A 52 0.26 8.79 9.28
CA GLU A 52 -0.61 9.85 9.78
C GLU A 52 -1.35 9.40 11.04
N MET A 53 -1.94 8.20 11.05
CA MET A 53 -2.58 7.65 12.26
C MET A 53 -1.61 7.59 13.44
N TYR A 54 -0.39 7.05 13.25
CA TYR A 54 0.59 6.97 14.34
C TYR A 54 1.03 8.35 14.86
N LEU A 55 1.19 9.33 13.97
CA LEU A 55 1.53 10.71 14.33
C LEU A 55 0.39 11.39 15.08
N ASP A 56 -0.85 11.19 14.66
CA ASP A 56 -2.03 11.71 15.34
C ASP A 56 -2.21 11.08 16.73
N TYR A 57 -1.92 9.80 16.90
CA TYR A 57 -1.97 9.12 18.21
C TYR A 57 -0.89 9.62 19.20
N THR A 58 0.14 10.30 18.73
CA THR A 58 1.26 10.77 19.56
C THR A 58 1.24 12.27 19.86
N ASN A 59 0.28 13.02 19.29
CA ASN A 59 -0.01 14.43 19.62
C ASN A 59 -1.19 14.56 20.60
#